data_AF-A0A9D4R971-F1
#
_entry.id   AF-A0A9D4R971-F1
#
_cell.length_a   1.000
_cell.length_b   1.000
_cell.length_c   1.000
_cell.angle_alpha   90.00
_cell.angle_beta   90.00
_cell.angle_gamma   90.00
#
_symmetry.space_group_name_H-M   'P 1'
#
loop_
_entity.id
_entity.type
_entity.pdbx_description
1 polymer ?
#
loop_
_entity_poly.entity_id
_entity_poly.type
_entity_poly.pdbx_seq_one_letter_code
_entity_poly.pdbx_strand_id
1 'polypeptide(L)'
;MSNFFETPDRTRNSKRTLSSPDNELINDLKRPNYFPANMASPITPSPGETTLTLSEDAIQKISDTLVATFHTHIESIVENVVSSVMSKFNFKLEALEQANTLLITENSDLKANISLLESKLDDQEQYSRRNLVRVSGIQENQSENTDDLIIKLSDAIGSGLSLTDLTESANRIHANPGTL
;
A
#
# COMPACT_ATOMS: atom_id res chain seq x y z
N MET A 1 -16.11 21.87 7.12
CA MET A 1 -16.18 21.59 5.67
C MET A 1 -15.81 20.14 5.45
N SER A 2 -16.62 19.46 4.67
CA SER A 2 -16.72 18.00 4.48
C SER A 2 -15.52 17.38 3.76
N ASN A 3 -14.99 16.28 4.30
CA ASN A 3 -14.04 15.39 3.62
C ASN A 3 -14.77 14.61 2.52
N PHE A 4 -14.34 14.80 1.27
CA PHE A 4 -14.82 14.06 0.10
C PHE A 4 -13.62 13.35 -0.52
N PHE A 5 -13.50 12.04 -0.26
CA PHE A 5 -12.56 11.18 -0.98
C PHE A 5 -13.27 10.68 -2.25
N GLU A 6 -12.88 11.22 -3.41
CA GLU A 6 -13.25 10.67 -4.72
C GLU A 6 -12.41 9.42 -5.01
N THR A 7 -13.07 8.29 -5.22
CA THR A 7 -12.47 7.07 -5.79
C THR A 7 -12.50 7.14 -7.32
N PRO A 8 -11.45 6.67 -8.04
CA PRO A 8 -11.44 6.72 -9.48
C PRO A 8 -12.36 5.67 -10.11
N ASP A 9 -13.24 6.18 -10.97
CA ASP A 9 -14.12 5.46 -11.89
C ASP A 9 -13.30 4.66 -12.92
N ARG A 10 -13.58 3.36 -13.03
CA ARG A 10 -13.04 2.46 -14.06
C ARG A 10 -14.18 1.77 -14.78
N THR A 11 -14.95 2.50 -15.57
CA THR A 11 -15.72 1.89 -16.66
C THR A 11 -14.79 1.47 -17.80
N ARG A 12 -14.36 0.20 -17.81
CA ARG A 12 -13.88 -0.48 -19.02
C ARG A 12 -15.02 -1.30 -19.62
N ASN A 13 -15.52 -0.83 -20.77
CA ASN A 13 -16.26 -1.64 -21.73
C ASN A 13 -15.44 -2.87 -22.12
N SER A 14 -15.98 -4.07 -21.89
CA SER A 14 -15.64 -5.24 -22.70
C SER A 14 -16.82 -6.21 -22.69
N LYS A 15 -17.57 -6.23 -23.80
CA LYS A 15 -18.55 -7.27 -24.10
C LYS A 15 -17.79 -8.58 -24.32
N ARG A 16 -17.83 -9.47 -23.33
CA ARG A 16 -17.65 -10.92 -23.53
C ARG A 16 -18.78 -11.63 -22.80
N THR A 17 -19.78 -12.05 -23.58
CA THR A 17 -20.78 -13.02 -23.14
C THR A 17 -20.10 -14.38 -23.01
N LEU A 18 -19.75 -14.77 -21.79
CA LEU A 18 -19.40 -16.15 -21.48
C LEU A 18 -20.69 -16.96 -21.44
N SER A 19 -20.88 -17.76 -22.48
CA SER A 19 -21.85 -18.85 -22.55
C SER A 19 -21.59 -19.81 -21.38
N SER A 20 -22.58 -19.95 -20.50
CA SER A 20 -22.58 -20.98 -19.46
C SER A 20 -22.67 -22.38 -20.11
N PRO A 21 -21.87 -23.39 -19.73
CA PRO A 21 -21.97 -24.73 -20.29
C PRO A 21 -23.10 -25.58 -19.68
N ASP A 22 -23.84 -25.07 -18.70
CA ASP A 22 -24.67 -25.93 -17.83
C ASP A 22 -26.13 -26.14 -18.29
N ASN A 23 -26.51 -25.74 -19.50
CA ASN A 23 -27.92 -25.82 -19.95
C ASN A 23 -28.26 -26.97 -20.92
N GLU A 24 -27.31 -27.81 -21.32
CA GLU A 24 -27.60 -28.95 -22.21
C GLU A 24 -27.98 -30.25 -21.49
N LEU A 25 -27.75 -30.37 -20.19
CA LEU A 25 -28.01 -31.62 -19.44
C LEU A 25 -29.43 -31.75 -18.85
N ILE A 26 -30.26 -30.71 -18.91
CA ILE A 26 -31.57 -30.69 -18.24
C ILE A 26 -32.73 -31.12 -19.16
N ASN A 27 -32.54 -31.12 -20.49
CA ASN A 27 -33.63 -31.36 -21.44
C ASN A 27 -33.92 -32.84 -21.76
N ASP A 28 -33.08 -33.78 -21.33
CA ASP A 28 -33.27 -35.21 -21.61
C ASP A 28 -34.14 -35.95 -20.56
N LEU A 29 -34.50 -35.30 -19.45
CA LEU A 29 -35.31 -35.90 -18.38
C LEU A 29 -36.84 -35.73 -18.55
N LYS A 30 -37.32 -35.18 -19.68
CA LYS A 30 -38.75 -34.84 -19.89
C LYS A 30 -39.40 -35.47 -21.15
N ARG A 31 -38.97 -36.64 -21.60
CA ARG A 31 -39.73 -37.38 -22.62
C ARG A 31 -40.71 -38.37 -21.97
N PRO A 32 -42.02 -38.31 -22.27
CA PRO A 32 -42.97 -39.31 -21.79
C PRO A 32 -42.72 -40.65 -22.51
N ASN A 33 -42.57 -41.73 -21.73
CA ASN A 33 -42.44 -43.09 -22.25
C ASN A 33 -43.75 -43.53 -22.92
N TYR A 34 -43.73 -43.63 -24.26
CA TYR A 34 -44.79 -44.28 -25.02
C TYR A 34 -44.55 -45.80 -25.01
N PHE A 35 -45.33 -46.54 -24.21
CA PHE A 35 -45.30 -48.00 -24.24
C PHE A 35 -46.27 -48.52 -25.32
N PRO A 36 -45.82 -49.25 -26.35
CA PRO A 36 -46.74 -49.92 -27.25
C PRO A 36 -47.42 -51.11 -26.54
N ALA A 37 -48.72 -51.28 -26.81
CA ALA A 37 -49.52 -52.36 -26.25
C ALA A 37 -49.00 -53.74 -26.67
N ASN A 38 -48.88 -54.60 -25.67
CA ASN A 38 -48.40 -55.97 -25.72
C ASN A 38 -49.29 -56.87 -26.60
N MET A 39 -48.79 -57.30 -27.77
CA MET A 39 -49.31 -58.46 -28.49
C MET A 39 -48.46 -59.67 -28.07
N ALA A 40 -48.93 -60.39 -27.05
CA ALA A 40 -48.26 -61.55 -26.52
C ALA A 40 -48.28 -62.71 -27.55
N SER A 41 -47.18 -62.93 -28.24
CA SER A 41 -46.86 -64.22 -28.84
C SER A 41 -46.12 -65.08 -27.80
N PRO A 42 -46.37 -66.40 -27.70
CA PRO A 42 -45.64 -67.25 -26.78
C PRO A 42 -44.17 -67.34 -27.22
N ILE A 43 -43.26 -66.75 -26.43
CA ILE A 43 -41.82 -66.89 -26.62
C ILE A 43 -41.41 -68.26 -26.05
N THR A 44 -41.09 -69.20 -26.94
CA THR A 44 -40.31 -70.39 -26.59
C THR A 44 -38.86 -69.96 -26.34
N PRO A 45 -38.19 -70.38 -25.25
CA PRO A 45 -36.82 -69.96 -24.96
C PRO A 45 -35.85 -70.52 -26.01
N SER A 46 -35.17 -69.61 -26.72
CA SER A 46 -34.02 -69.91 -27.58
C SER A 46 -32.76 -70.00 -26.70
N PRO A 47 -31.95 -71.07 -26.79
CA PRO A 47 -30.74 -71.21 -26.00
C PRO A 47 -29.61 -70.40 -26.66
N GLY A 48 -29.21 -69.27 -26.07
CA GLY A 48 -28.01 -68.56 -26.54
C GLY A 48 -27.79 -67.10 -26.13
N GLU A 49 -28.44 -66.55 -25.12
CA GLU A 49 -28.06 -65.22 -24.60
C GLU A 49 -26.85 -65.34 -23.67
N THR A 50 -25.65 -65.12 -24.21
CA THR A 50 -24.45 -64.90 -23.38
C THR A 50 -24.62 -63.61 -22.60
N THR A 51 -24.99 -63.74 -21.33
CA THR A 51 -24.93 -62.67 -20.35
C THR A 51 -23.47 -62.35 -20.09
N LEU A 52 -22.99 -61.20 -20.59
CA LEU A 52 -21.68 -60.65 -20.23
C LEU A 52 -21.71 -60.25 -18.75
N THR A 53 -21.26 -61.16 -17.89
CA THR A 53 -21.13 -60.90 -16.46
C THR A 53 -19.70 -60.45 -16.19
N LEU A 54 -19.53 -59.22 -15.70
CA LEU A 54 -18.24 -58.78 -15.16
C LEU A 54 -18.00 -59.53 -13.85
N SER A 55 -16.81 -60.10 -13.68
CA SER A 55 -16.45 -60.73 -12.41
C SER A 55 -16.37 -59.67 -11.31
N GLU A 56 -16.72 -60.05 -10.10
CA GLU A 56 -16.61 -59.21 -8.90
C GLU A 56 -15.16 -58.69 -8.72
N ASP A 57 -14.17 -59.53 -9.02
CA ASP A 57 -12.75 -59.15 -9.05
C ASP A 57 -12.43 -58.02 -10.04
N ALA A 58 -13.07 -58.02 -11.22
CA ALA A 58 -12.86 -56.97 -12.21
C ALA A 58 -13.47 -55.64 -11.73
N ILE A 59 -14.65 -55.70 -11.11
CA ILE A 59 -15.31 -54.53 -10.51
C ILE A 59 -14.46 -53.96 -9.37
N GLN A 60 -13.92 -54.83 -8.50
CA GLN A 60 -13.06 -54.42 -7.40
C GLN A 60 -11.78 -53.76 -7.90
N LYS A 61 -11.12 -54.36 -8.91
CA LYS A 61 -9.90 -53.80 -9.50
C LYS A 61 -10.12 -52.43 -10.14
N ILE A 62 -11.27 -52.24 -10.81
CA ILE A 62 -11.65 -50.93 -11.37
C ILE A 62 -11.84 -49.92 -10.24
N SER A 63 -12.55 -50.29 -9.18
CA SER A 63 -12.76 -49.43 -8.01
C SER A 63 -11.43 -49.02 -7.36
N ASP A 64 -10.53 -49.96 -7.09
CA ASP A 64 -9.23 -49.68 -6.47
C ASP A 64 -8.38 -48.77 -7.35
N THR A 65 -8.39 -49.01 -8.67
CA THR A 65 -7.68 -48.16 -9.63
C THR A 65 -8.26 -46.75 -9.64
N LEU A 66 -9.59 -46.60 -9.63
CA LEU A 66 -10.24 -45.29 -9.55
C LEU A 66 -9.85 -44.55 -8.26
N VAL A 67 -9.93 -45.21 -7.11
CA VAL A 67 -9.55 -44.62 -5.82
C VAL A 67 -8.10 -44.16 -5.82
N ALA A 68 -7.18 -44.99 -6.31
CA ALA A 68 -5.77 -44.64 -6.41
C ALA A 68 -5.56 -43.42 -7.35
N THR A 69 -6.19 -43.41 -8.53
CA THR A 69 -6.07 -42.30 -9.48
C THR A 69 -6.63 -40.98 -8.93
N PHE A 70 -7.80 -41.02 -8.26
CA PHE A 70 -8.37 -39.84 -7.63
C PHE A 70 -7.49 -39.34 -6.48
N HIS A 71 -6.96 -40.24 -5.66
CA HIS A 71 -6.07 -39.88 -4.56
C HIS A 71 -4.84 -39.12 -5.07
N THR A 72 -4.12 -39.68 -6.05
CA THR A 72 -2.94 -39.03 -6.64
C THR A 72 -3.29 -37.70 -7.30
N HIS A 73 -4.44 -37.60 -7.98
CA HIS A 73 -4.83 -36.35 -8.63
C HIS A 73 -5.17 -35.25 -7.61
N ILE A 74 -5.86 -35.60 -6.52
CA ILE A 74 -6.18 -34.66 -5.43
C ILE A 74 -4.90 -34.19 -4.75
N GLU A 75 -3.97 -35.10 -4.43
CA GLU A 75 -2.66 -34.75 -3.85
C GLU A 75 -1.93 -33.75 -4.74
N SER A 76 -1.85 -34.04 -6.05
CA SER A 76 -1.20 -33.16 -7.01
C SER A 76 -1.87 -31.78 -7.09
N ILE A 77 -3.20 -31.70 -7.09
CA ILE A 77 -3.91 -30.41 -7.09
C ILE A 77 -3.58 -29.61 -5.84
N VAL A 78 -3.63 -30.25 -4.66
CA VAL A 78 -3.36 -29.59 -3.38
C VAL A 78 -1.93 -29.08 -3.34
N GLU A 79 -0.95 -29.91 -3.71
CA GLU A 79 0.46 -29.52 -3.75
C GLU A 79 0.70 -28.32 -4.67
N ASN A 80 0.10 -28.34 -5.87
CA ASN A 80 0.23 -27.25 -6.84
C ASN A 80 -0.40 -25.94 -6.33
N VAL A 81 -1.57 -26.01 -5.72
CA VAL A 81 -2.25 -24.83 -5.16
C VAL A 81 -1.46 -24.26 -3.98
N VAL A 82 -1.04 -25.10 -3.04
CA VAL A 82 -0.25 -24.67 -1.88
C VAL A 82 1.07 -24.06 -2.33
N SER A 83 1.78 -24.70 -3.25
CA SER A 83 3.04 -24.18 -3.80
C SER A 83 2.84 -22.83 -4.49
N SER A 84 1.78 -22.68 -5.29
CA SER A 84 1.47 -21.42 -5.97
C SER A 84 1.15 -20.29 -4.99
N VAL A 85 0.34 -20.58 -3.97
CA VAL A 85 -0.06 -19.61 -2.95
C VAL A 85 1.14 -19.20 -2.11
N MET A 86 1.94 -20.17 -1.64
CA MET A 86 3.13 -19.91 -0.83
C MET A 86 4.17 -19.10 -1.59
N SER A 87 4.41 -19.43 -2.86
CA SER A 87 5.32 -18.66 -3.73
C SER A 87 4.87 -17.20 -3.89
N LYS A 88 3.57 -16.97 -4.11
CA LYS A 88 3.02 -15.61 -4.20
C LYS A 88 3.14 -14.83 -2.90
N PHE A 89 2.96 -15.50 -1.76
CA PHE A 89 3.13 -14.87 -0.45
C PHE A 89 4.59 -14.52 -0.18
N ASN A 90 5.53 -15.45 -0.43
CA ASN A 90 6.96 -15.19 -0.25
C ASN A 90 7.43 -14.03 -1.14
N PHE A 91 7.00 -14.00 -2.41
CA PHE A 91 7.34 -12.89 -3.29
C PHE A 91 6.85 -11.53 -2.76
N LYS A 92 5.63 -11.48 -2.23
CA LYS A 92 5.09 -10.24 -1.63
C LYS A 92 5.81 -9.89 -0.33
N LEU A 93 6.17 -10.89 0.48
CA LEU A 93 6.89 -10.69 1.72
C LEU A 93 8.27 -10.08 1.45
N GLU A 94 9.03 -10.68 0.53
CA GLU A 94 10.35 -10.19 0.11
C GLU A 94 10.27 -8.77 -0.47
N ALA A 95 9.27 -8.50 -1.32
CA ALA A 95 9.08 -7.16 -1.88
C ALA A 95 8.77 -6.12 -0.79
N LEU A 96 7.97 -6.50 0.21
CA LEU A 96 7.60 -5.61 1.31
C LEU A 96 8.76 -5.38 2.28
N GLU A 97 9.55 -6.41 2.55
CA GLU A 97 10.79 -6.31 3.34
C GLU A 97 11.80 -5.39 2.65
N GLN A 98 12.01 -5.54 1.34
CA GLN A 98 12.87 -4.65 0.56
C GLN A 98 12.38 -3.20 0.54
N ALA A 99 11.08 -2.98 0.38
CA ALA A 99 10.53 -1.62 0.43
C ALA A 99 10.74 -0.98 1.81
N ASN A 100 10.55 -1.75 2.88
CA ASN A 100 10.70 -1.27 4.25
C ASN A 100 12.17 -0.92 4.56
N THR A 101 13.12 -1.75 4.14
CA THR A 101 14.56 -1.48 4.36
C THR A 101 15.01 -0.21 3.62
N LEU A 102 14.54 0.01 2.39
CA LEU A 102 14.78 1.25 1.65
C LEU A 102 14.21 2.46 2.37
N LEU A 103 12.95 2.41 2.81
CA LEU A 103 12.30 3.50 3.53
C LEU A 103 13.01 3.84 4.84
N ILE A 104 13.45 2.83 5.60
CA ILE A 104 14.21 3.04 6.85
C ILE A 104 15.54 3.76 6.54
N THR A 105 16.22 3.35 5.48
CA THR A 105 17.50 3.94 5.06
C THR A 105 17.32 5.40 4.65
N GLU A 106 16.36 5.67 3.77
CA GLU A 106 16.06 7.04 3.32
C GLU A 106 15.63 7.93 4.50
N ASN A 107 14.81 7.41 5.42
CA ASN A 107 14.40 8.16 6.61
C ASN A 107 15.60 8.53 7.50
N SER A 108 16.55 7.61 7.64
CA SER A 108 17.79 7.85 8.38
C SER A 108 18.64 8.94 7.71
N ASP A 109 18.82 8.86 6.39
CA ASP A 109 19.60 9.84 5.62
C ASP A 109 18.96 11.23 5.69
N LEU A 110 17.64 11.31 5.55
CA LEU A 110 16.89 12.56 5.66
C LEU A 110 17.04 13.18 7.06
N LYS A 111 16.95 12.37 8.13
CA LYS A 111 17.16 12.87 9.51
C LYS A 111 18.58 13.39 9.71
N ALA A 112 19.59 12.69 9.18
CA ALA A 112 20.97 13.15 9.24
C ALA A 112 21.16 14.48 8.50
N ASN A 113 20.55 14.62 7.32
CA ASN A 113 20.59 15.87 6.55
C ASN A 113 19.88 17.02 7.26
N ILE A 114 18.72 16.78 7.87
CA ILE A 114 18.02 17.80 8.67
C ILE A 114 18.93 18.29 9.79
N SER A 115 19.50 17.37 10.58
CA SER A 115 20.39 17.74 11.68
C SER A 115 21.62 18.52 11.21
N LEU A 116 22.21 18.14 10.07
CA LEU A 116 23.32 18.88 9.47
C LEU A 116 22.92 20.28 9.03
N LEU A 117 21.75 20.43 8.41
CA LEU A 117 21.25 21.72 7.94
C LEU A 117 20.87 22.63 9.10
N GLU A 118 20.27 22.11 10.16
CA GLU A 118 19.99 22.85 11.39
C GLU A 118 21.27 23.37 12.03
N SER A 119 22.31 22.54 12.13
CA SER A 119 23.62 22.98 12.64
C SER A 119 24.23 24.07 11.76
N LYS A 120 24.17 23.93 10.43
CA LYS A 120 24.69 24.96 9.51
C LYS A 120 23.88 26.27 9.60
N LEU A 121 22.58 26.17 9.82
CA LEU A 121 21.71 27.33 9.99
C LEU A 121 22.05 28.07 11.28
N ASP A 122 22.23 27.34 12.38
CA ASP A 122 22.64 27.92 13.67
C ASP A 122 24.02 28.60 13.56
N ASP A 123 24.99 27.94 12.93
CA ASP A 123 26.30 28.54 12.64
C ASP A 123 26.14 29.84 11.84
N GLN A 124 25.35 29.83 10.77
CA GLN A 124 25.11 31.01 9.94
C GLN A 124 24.40 32.13 10.71
N GLU A 125 23.43 31.81 11.55
CA GLU A 125 22.71 32.75 12.40
C GLU A 125 23.67 33.39 13.41
N GLN A 126 24.54 32.58 14.03
CA GLN A 126 25.57 33.07 14.95
C GLN A 126 26.58 33.97 14.23
N TYR A 127 27.08 33.57 13.06
CA TYR A 127 28.00 34.37 12.25
C TYR A 127 27.38 35.70 11.81
N SER A 128 26.11 35.68 11.39
CA SER A 128 25.38 36.88 10.99
C SER A 128 25.24 37.88 12.14
N ARG A 129 25.11 37.38 13.38
CA ARG A 129 24.97 38.21 14.59
C ARG A 129 26.30 38.62 15.24
N ARG A 130 27.45 38.18 14.71
CA ARG A 130 28.76 38.42 15.34
C ARG A 130 29.07 39.89 15.61
N ASN A 131 28.63 40.77 14.71
CA ASN A 131 28.87 42.22 14.81
C ASN A 131 27.61 42.98 15.28
N LEU A 132 26.60 42.28 15.80
CA LEU A 132 25.36 42.89 16.27
C LEU A 132 25.33 42.93 17.80
N VAL A 133 24.84 44.04 18.35
CA VAL A 133 24.60 44.21 19.78
C VAL A 133 23.11 44.45 20.00
N ARG A 134 22.50 43.65 20.89
CA ARG A 134 21.11 43.85 21.30
C ARG A 134 21.06 44.72 22.55
N VAL A 135 20.45 45.89 22.43
CA VAL A 135 20.20 46.79 23.56
C VAL A 135 18.73 46.68 23.98
N SER A 136 18.47 46.57 25.28
CA SER A 136 17.13 46.39 25.85
C SER A 136 16.88 47.39 26.98
N GLY A 137 15.61 47.70 27.24
CA GLY A 137 15.21 48.66 28.29
C GLY A 137 15.19 50.13 27.86
N ILE A 138 15.39 50.44 26.58
CA ILE A 138 15.21 51.78 26.04
C ILE A 138 13.74 51.97 25.66
N GLN A 139 13.07 52.95 26.27
CA GLN A 139 11.69 53.33 25.93
C GLN A 139 11.57 53.72 24.46
N GLU A 140 10.45 53.36 23.83
CA GLU A 140 10.18 53.63 22.41
C GLU A 140 9.39 54.93 22.25
N ASN A 141 9.81 55.78 21.30
CA ASN A 141 9.09 56.99 20.91
C ASN A 141 8.81 57.02 19.40
N GLN A 142 7.66 57.56 18.99
CA GLN A 142 7.21 57.59 17.60
C GLN A 142 8.11 58.36 16.61
N SER A 143 9.03 59.19 17.10
CA SER A 143 9.93 60.00 16.27
C SER A 143 11.36 59.93 16.77
N GLU A 144 11.74 58.78 17.34
CA GLU A 144 13.11 58.58 17.78
C GLU A 144 14.06 58.34 16.60
N ASN A 145 15.28 58.85 16.76
CA ASN A 145 16.42 58.40 15.97
C ASN A 145 17.19 57.38 16.81
N THR A 146 17.16 56.12 16.39
CA THR A 146 17.80 55.01 17.08
C THR A 146 19.32 55.14 17.11
N ASP A 147 19.94 55.69 16.07
CA ASP A 147 21.40 55.91 16.03
C ASP A 147 21.82 56.94 17.08
N ASP A 148 21.08 58.06 17.19
CA ASP A 148 21.33 59.08 18.21
C ASP A 148 21.17 58.52 19.64
N LEU A 149 20.21 57.62 19.85
CA LEU A 149 20.03 56.94 21.14
C LEU A 149 21.20 56.04 21.48
N ILE A 150 21.73 55.29 20.50
CA ILE A 150 22.91 54.43 20.70
C ILE A 150 24.16 55.26 20.96
N ILE A 151 24.38 56.37 20.24
CA ILE A 151 25.52 57.26 20.48
C ILE A 151 25.46 57.82 21.91
N LYS A 152 24.30 58.35 22.33
CA LYS A 152 24.11 58.84 23.72
C LYS A 152 24.34 57.77 24.77
N LEU A 153 23.89 56.54 24.50
CA LEU A 153 24.13 55.40 25.40
C LEU A 153 25.63 55.09 25.48
N SER A 154 26.32 55.12 24.34
CA SER A 154 27.76 54.85 24.24
C SER A 154 28.59 55.86 25.04
N ASP A 155 28.18 57.12 25.02
CA ASP A 155 28.81 58.17 25.82
C ASP A 155 28.58 57.94 27.32
N ALA A 156 27.35 57.55 27.69
CA ALA A 156 26.99 57.28 29.09
C ALA A 156 27.78 56.10 29.69
N ILE A 157 28.15 55.10 28.88
CA ILE A 157 28.97 53.96 29.31
C ILE A 157 30.49 54.18 29.12
N GLY A 158 30.89 55.33 28.56
CA GLY A 158 32.29 55.69 28.35
C GLY A 158 32.98 55.01 27.17
N SER A 159 32.24 54.42 26.23
CA SER A 159 32.81 53.82 25.02
C SER A 159 33.04 54.83 23.90
N GLY A 160 32.30 55.95 23.91
CA GLY A 160 32.49 57.08 22.98
C GLY A 160 32.38 56.69 21.50
N LEU A 161 31.31 55.97 21.14
CA LEU A 161 31.10 55.55 19.76
C LEU A 161 30.62 56.72 18.91
N SER A 162 31.07 56.75 17.67
CA SER A 162 30.63 57.69 16.65
C SER A 162 29.76 56.99 15.60
N LEU A 163 29.04 57.76 14.78
CA LEU A 163 28.20 57.21 13.72
C LEU A 163 28.98 56.35 12.71
N THR A 164 30.27 56.65 12.48
CA THR A 164 31.13 55.88 11.57
C THR A 164 31.52 54.51 12.10
N ASP A 165 31.37 54.28 13.40
CA ASP A 165 31.63 52.98 14.03
C ASP A 165 30.44 52.02 13.84
N LEU A 166 29.26 52.55 13.47
CA LEU A 166 28.08 51.76 13.13
C LEU A 166 28.17 51.31 11.67
N THR A 167 28.30 50.00 11.48
CA THR A 167 28.30 49.41 10.12
C THR A 167 26.92 49.49 9.47
N GLU A 168 25.87 49.38 10.27
CA GLU A 168 24.46 49.46 9.87
C GLU A 168 23.70 50.29 10.91
N SER A 169 22.63 50.95 10.49
CA SER A 169 21.78 51.74 11.40
C SER A 169 21.08 50.85 12.43
N ALA A 170 20.98 51.35 13.66
CA ALA A 170 20.30 50.67 14.75
C ALA A 170 18.79 50.60 14.49
N ASN A 171 18.19 49.42 14.67
CA ASN A 171 16.78 49.20 14.39
C ASN A 171 16.06 48.58 15.59
N ARG A 172 14.77 48.92 15.76
CA ARG A 172 13.89 48.28 16.74
C ARG A 172 13.54 46.87 16.28
N ILE A 173 13.57 45.92 17.21
CA ILE A 173 13.15 44.55 16.97
C ILE A 173 11.79 44.37 17.64
N HIS A 174 10.71 44.35 16.85
CA HIS A 174 9.39 44.02 17.36
C HIS A 174 9.32 42.52 17.67
N ALA A 175 8.96 42.18 18.91
CA ALA A 175 8.69 40.79 19.27
C ALA A 175 7.39 40.33 18.62
N ASN A 176 7.41 39.18 17.94
CA ASN A 176 6.20 38.50 17.51
C ASN A 176 5.58 37.81 18.75
N PRO A 177 4.34 38.09 19.14
CA PRO A 177 3.79 37.64 20.43
C PRO A 177 3.46 36.13 20.53
N GLY A 178 4.08 35.26 19.72
CA GLY A 178 3.69 33.86 19.55
C GLY A 178 4.75 32.80 19.85
N THR A 179 5.93 33.17 20.35
CA THR A 179 7.02 32.21 20.60
C THR A 179 7.63 32.43 21.99
N LEU A 180 7.03 31.75 22.97
CA LEU A 180 7.64 31.35 24.25
C LEU A 180 7.37 29.86 24.46
#